data_AF-A0A929UK29-F1
#
_entry.id   AF-A0A929UK29-F1
#
_cell.length_a   1.000
_cell.length_b   1.000
_cell.length_c   1.000
_cell.angle_alpha   90.00
_cell.angle_beta   90.00
_cell.angle_gamma   90.00
#
_symmetry.space_group_name_H-M   'P 1'
#
loop_
_entity.id
_entity.type
_entity.pdbx_description
1 polymer ?
#
loop_
_entity_poly.entity_id
_entity_poly.type
_entity_poly.pdbx_seq_one_letter_code
_entity_poly.pdbx_strand_id
1 'polypeptide(L)'
;MPNRITGLQSGLDTESLITSMVSRYQQKVDKLTEMQKKHTWKQNVWKEINKQVLSFYNDTLGKMKYTGAYRIKKTFVSNANAASVVTGENAMNGVHKMKITSIAS
;
A
#
# COMPACT_ATOMS: atom_id res chain seq x y z
N MET A 1 -36.91 69.03 -26.05
CA MET A 1 -35.50 69.00 -25.59
C MET A 1 -35.27 67.65 -24.94
N PRO A 2 -34.49 66.73 -25.54
CA PRO A 2 -34.23 65.44 -24.92
C PRO A 2 -33.08 65.62 -23.92
N ASN A 3 -33.42 65.56 -22.63
CA ASN A 3 -32.42 65.53 -21.57
C ASN A 3 -31.72 64.18 -21.62
N ARG A 4 -30.44 64.20 -22.01
CA ARG A 4 -29.51 63.09 -21.87
C ARG A 4 -29.28 62.86 -20.37
N ILE A 5 -29.66 61.68 -19.88
CA ILE A 5 -29.01 61.03 -18.73
C ILE A 5 -28.52 59.68 -19.23
N THR A 6 -27.39 59.75 -19.94
CA THR A 6 -26.56 58.61 -20.32
C THR A 6 -25.22 58.89 -19.65
N GLY A 7 -24.86 58.10 -18.63
CA GLY A 7 -23.57 58.33 -17.97
C GLY A 7 -23.23 57.62 -16.66
N LEU A 8 -24.12 56.94 -15.93
CA LEU A 8 -23.74 56.41 -14.60
C LEU A 8 -24.18 54.99 -14.18
N GLN A 9 -24.74 54.13 -15.06
CA GLN A 9 -25.24 52.81 -14.60
C GLN A 9 -24.75 51.57 -15.37
N SER A 10 -23.96 51.71 -16.43
CA SER A 10 -23.67 50.57 -17.33
C SER A 10 -22.52 49.65 -16.88
N GLY A 11 -21.73 50.03 -15.87
CA GLY A 11 -20.62 49.22 -15.34
C GLY A 11 -21.01 48.33 -14.15
N LEU A 12 -22.00 48.72 -13.35
CA LEU A 12 -22.41 47.95 -12.16
C LEU A 12 -23.22 46.69 -12.51
N ASP A 13 -24.00 46.73 -13.59
CA ASP A 13 -24.91 45.63 -13.95
C ASP A 13 -24.25 44.60 -14.89
N THR A 14 -23.27 45.01 -15.70
CA THR A 14 -22.55 44.09 -16.61
C THR A 14 -21.50 43.26 -15.88
N GLU A 15 -20.68 43.86 -15.02
CA GLU A 15 -19.68 43.12 -14.22
C GLU A 15 -20.35 42.21 -13.18
N SER A 16 -21.45 42.64 -12.58
CA SER A 16 -22.29 41.82 -11.69
C SER A 16 -22.89 40.63 -12.43
N LEU A 17 -23.46 40.83 -13.62
CA LEU A 17 -24.01 39.76 -14.43
C LEU A 17 -22.94 38.76 -14.85
N ILE A 18 -21.78 39.24 -15.32
CA ILE A 18 -20.63 38.41 -15.71
C ILE A 18 -20.10 37.62 -14.50
N THR A 19 -19.93 38.28 -13.36
CA THR A 19 -19.50 37.62 -12.11
C THR A 19 -20.52 36.57 -11.67
N SER A 20 -21.82 36.86 -11.78
CA SER A 20 -22.87 35.90 -11.45
C SER A 20 -22.88 34.69 -12.39
N MET A 21 -22.64 34.90 -13.70
CA MET A 21 -22.50 33.82 -14.67
C MET A 21 -21.26 32.97 -14.39
N VAL A 22 -20.10 33.60 -14.23
CA VAL A 22 -18.82 32.92 -13.94
C VAL A 22 -18.90 32.19 -12.60
N SER A 23 -19.52 32.75 -11.57
CA SER A 23 -19.68 32.08 -10.27
C SER A 23 -20.48 30.78 -10.37
N ARG A 24 -21.50 30.70 -11.23
CA ARG A 24 -22.26 29.47 -11.48
C ARG A 24 -21.41 28.40 -12.17
N TYR A 25 -20.57 28.81 -13.13
CA TYR A 25 -19.61 27.90 -13.75
C TYR A 25 -18.54 27.44 -12.76
N GLN A 26 -18.02 28.35 -11.94
CA GLN A 26 -17.06 28.04 -10.89
C GLN A 26 -17.63 27.04 -9.88
N GLN A 27 -18.88 27.22 -9.43
CA GLN A 27 -19.55 26.24 -8.56
C GLN A 27 -19.65 24.84 -9.20
N LYS A 28 -19.91 24.77 -10.51
CA LYS A 28 -19.95 23.50 -11.24
C LYS A 28 -18.55 22.86 -11.30
N VAL A 29 -17.52 23.67 -11.54
CA VAL A 29 -16.12 23.23 -11.52
C VAL A 29 -15.73 22.74 -10.12
N ASP A 30 -16.02 23.50 -9.08
CA ASP A 30 -15.71 23.17 -7.68
C ASP A 30 -16.40 21.85 -7.26
N LYS A 31 -17.66 21.65 -7.67
CA LYS A 31 -18.37 20.39 -7.43
C LYS A 31 -17.69 19.22 -8.15
N LEU A 32 -17.27 19.40 -9.40
CA LEU A 32 -16.58 18.36 -10.17
C LEU A 32 -15.20 18.03 -9.56
N THR A 33 -14.44 19.04 -9.14
CA THR A 33 -13.13 18.84 -8.50
C THR A 33 -13.28 18.14 -7.14
N GLU A 34 -14.30 18.48 -6.36
CA GLU A 34 -14.60 17.79 -5.10
C GLU A 34 -14.98 16.32 -5.32
N MET A 35 -15.83 16.05 -6.33
CA MET A 35 -16.19 14.67 -6.71
C MET A 35 -14.97 13.88 -7.19
N GLN A 36 -14.11 14.49 -8.01
CA GLN A 36 -12.86 13.88 -8.46
C GLN A 36 -11.95 13.55 -7.28
N LYS A 37 -11.78 14.48 -6.33
CA LYS A 37 -10.97 14.27 -5.13
C LYS A 37 -11.51 13.11 -4.28
N LYS A 38 -12.82 13.09 -4.03
CA LYS A 38 -13.49 11.98 -3.32
C LYS A 38 -13.32 10.64 -4.04
N HIS A 39 -13.39 10.64 -5.36
CA HIS A 39 -13.18 9.42 -6.16
C HIS A 39 -11.72 8.94 -6.06
N THR A 40 -10.74 9.83 -6.21
CA THR A 40 -9.31 9.50 -6.06
C THR A 40 -9.00 8.95 -4.67
N TRP A 41 -9.57 9.54 -3.61
CA TRP A 41 -9.42 9.01 -2.24
C TRP A 41 -9.94 7.59 -2.11
N LYS A 42 -11.14 7.31 -2.64
CA LYS A 42 -11.68 5.95 -2.66
C LYS A 42 -10.77 4.99 -3.44
N GLN A 43 -10.30 5.40 -4.63
CA GLN A 43 -9.41 4.57 -5.44
C GLN A 43 -8.10 4.25 -4.70
N ASN A 44 -7.52 5.21 -4.00
CA ASN A 44 -6.28 5.00 -3.24
C ASN A 44 -6.47 4.01 -2.10
N VAL A 45 -7.54 4.17 -1.31
CA VAL A 45 -7.88 3.23 -0.24
C VAL A 45 -8.11 1.82 -0.78
N TRP A 46 -8.84 1.69 -1.90
CA TRP A 46 -9.06 0.38 -2.53
C TRP A 46 -7.78 -0.28 -3.03
N LYS A 47 -6.85 0.49 -3.62
CA LYS A 47 -5.54 -0.03 -4.05
C LYS A 47 -4.71 -0.51 -2.86
N GLU A 48 -4.73 0.25 -1.76
CA GLU A 48 -4.01 -0.12 -0.55
C GLU A 48 -4.55 -1.42 0.06
N ILE A 49 -5.87 -1.54 0.19
CA ILE A 49 -6.52 -2.77 0.69
C ILE A 49 -6.19 -3.96 -0.22
N ASN A 50 -6.30 -3.80 -1.53
CA ASN A 50 -5.96 -4.88 -2.47
C ASN A 50 -4.51 -5.34 -2.32
N LYS A 51 -3.58 -4.40 -2.12
CA LYS A 51 -2.17 -4.73 -1.86
C LYS A 51 -2.01 -5.53 -0.56
N GLN A 52 -2.68 -5.13 0.51
CA GLN A 52 -2.63 -5.81 1.81
C GLN A 52 -3.21 -7.24 1.73
N VAL A 53 -4.34 -7.40 1.05
CA VAL A 53 -4.97 -8.72 0.85
C VAL A 53 -4.05 -9.64 0.06
N LEU A 54 -3.45 -9.13 -1.03
CA LEU A 54 -2.53 -9.91 -1.85
C LEU A 54 -1.27 -10.31 -1.09
N SER A 55 -0.67 -9.38 -0.32
CA SER A 55 0.50 -9.70 0.51
C SER A 55 0.16 -10.72 1.59
N PHE A 56 -1.00 -10.58 2.24
CA PHE A 56 -1.43 -11.54 3.25
C PHE A 56 -1.59 -12.95 2.65
N TYR A 57 -2.28 -13.04 1.50
CA TYR A 57 -2.49 -14.32 0.82
C TYR A 57 -1.17 -14.96 0.38
N ASN A 58 -0.26 -14.21 -0.23
CA ASN A 58 0.98 -14.78 -0.74
C ASN A 58 2.02 -15.06 0.35
N ASP A 59 2.27 -14.09 1.23
CA ASP A 59 3.40 -14.15 2.15
C ASP A 59 3.09 -14.88 3.46
N THR A 60 1.83 -14.85 3.90
CA THR A 60 1.43 -15.48 5.16
C THR A 60 0.71 -16.79 4.87
N LEU A 61 -0.46 -16.71 4.24
CA LEU A 61 -1.30 -17.88 4.01
C LEU A 61 -0.64 -18.87 3.05
N GLY A 62 -0.01 -18.38 1.98
CA GLY A 62 0.71 -19.18 1.01
C GLY A 62 1.82 -20.01 1.64
N LYS A 63 2.58 -19.44 2.58
CA LYS A 63 3.63 -20.17 3.31
C LYS A 63 3.05 -21.17 4.31
N MET A 64 1.97 -20.80 5.00
CA MET A 64 1.29 -21.68 5.96
C MET A 64 0.51 -22.82 5.30
N LYS A 65 0.12 -22.69 4.04
CA LYS A 65 -0.59 -23.76 3.32
C LYS A 65 0.28 -25.00 3.13
N TYR A 66 1.60 -24.83 3.01
CA TYR A 66 2.49 -25.94 2.73
C TYR A 66 2.92 -26.64 4.02
N THR A 67 2.66 -27.95 4.10
CA THR A 67 3.09 -28.80 5.22
C THR A 67 4.59 -28.79 5.44
N GLY A 68 5.38 -28.54 4.38
CA GLY A 68 6.84 -28.37 4.45
C GLY A 68 7.30 -27.28 5.42
N ALA A 69 6.56 -26.17 5.51
CA ALA A 69 6.89 -25.07 6.43
C ALA A 69 6.85 -25.51 7.92
N TYR A 70 6.05 -26.53 8.24
CA TYR A 70 5.95 -27.10 9.58
C TYR A 70 6.85 -28.31 9.81
N ARG A 71 7.53 -28.81 8.77
CA ARG A 71 8.44 -29.97 8.85
C ARG A 71 9.90 -29.58 9.06
N ILE A 72 10.21 -28.29 9.04
CA ILE A 72 11.57 -27.75 9.25
C ILE A 72 12.11 -28.25 10.59
N LYS A 73 13.32 -28.81 10.56
CA LYS A 73 14.03 -29.34 11.72
C LYS A 73 15.13 -28.39 12.15
N LYS A 74 15.32 -28.26 13.46
CA LYS A 74 16.41 -27.47 14.05
C LYS A 74 17.41 -28.41 14.72
N THR A 75 18.68 -28.27 14.38
CA THR A 75 19.77 -28.95 15.08
C THR A 75 20.43 -28.06 16.11
N PHE A 76 20.98 -28.71 17.14
CA PHE A 76 21.83 -28.11 18.14
C PHE A 76 23.07 -28.99 18.30
N VAL A 77 24.24 -28.36 18.40
CA VAL A 77 25.52 -29.03 18.66
C VAL A 77 26.01 -28.57 20.03
N SER A 78 26.39 -29.52 20.88
CA SER A 78 26.86 -29.23 22.24
C SER A 78 28.16 -28.43 22.27
N ASN A 79 29.01 -28.55 21.26
CA ASN A 79 30.22 -27.75 21.09
C ASN A 79 30.34 -27.22 19.65
N ALA A 80 29.91 -25.98 19.44
CA ALA A 80 29.93 -25.32 18.13
C ALA A 80 31.34 -25.00 17.61
N ASN A 81 32.36 -24.97 18.48
CA ASN A 81 33.76 -24.77 18.07
C ASN A 81 34.37 -26.05 17.50
N ALA A 82 33.78 -27.22 17.81
CA ALA A 82 34.29 -28.51 17.37
C ALA A 82 33.65 -28.99 16.07
N ALA A 83 32.36 -28.70 15.84
CA ALA A 83 31.65 -29.08 14.62
C ALA A 83 30.41 -28.20 14.39
N SER A 84 30.02 -28.06 13.12
CA SER A 84 28.74 -27.48 12.72
C SER A 84 27.93 -28.50 11.92
N VAL A 85 26.60 -28.46 12.07
CA VAL A 85 25.67 -29.40 11.40
C VAL A 85 24.58 -28.61 10.70
N VAL A 86 24.47 -28.80 9.39
CA VAL A 86 23.39 -28.25 8.56
C VAL A 86 22.28 -29.29 8.44
N THR A 87 21.04 -28.88 8.73
CA THR A 87 19.88 -29.79 8.72
C THR A 87 19.13 -29.69 7.41
N GLY A 88 18.97 -30.82 6.72
CA GLY A 88 18.11 -30.93 5.54
C GLY A 88 16.64 -31.17 5.91
N GLU A 89 15.74 -30.99 4.94
CA GLU A 89 14.29 -31.10 5.13
C GLU A 89 13.81 -32.51 5.56
N ASN A 90 14.55 -33.55 5.16
CA ASN A 90 14.24 -34.95 5.47
C ASN A 90 15.01 -35.49 6.68
N ALA A 91 15.64 -34.62 7.48
CA ALA A 91 16.39 -35.05 8.66
C ALA A 91 15.47 -35.71 9.69
N MET A 92 15.96 -36.79 10.30
CA MET A 92 15.24 -37.52 11.35
C MET A 92 15.31 -36.76 12.68
N ASN A 93 14.25 -36.87 13.49
CA ASN A 93 14.29 -36.41 14.87
C ASN A 93 15.12 -37.40 15.70
N GLY A 94 16.23 -36.95 16.29
CA GLY A 94 17.06 -37.79 17.12
C GLY A 94 18.21 -37.05 17.79
N VAL A 95 18.79 -37.67 18.81
CA VAL A 95 20.03 -37.22 19.45
C VAL A 95 21.15 -38.15 18.99
N HIS A 96 22.15 -37.58 18.33
CA HIS A 96 23.31 -38.31 17.84
C HIS A 96 24.56 -37.94 18.66
N LYS A 97 25.35 -38.95 19.05
CA LYS A 97 26.65 -38.74 19.70
C LYS A 97 27.76 -38.82 18.65
N MET A 98 28.63 -37.82 18.63
CA MET A 98 29.76 -37.71 17.70
C MET A 98 31.06 -37.67 18.49
N LYS A 99 32.10 -38.36 18.00
CA LYS A 99 33.47 -38.29 18.53
C LYS A 99 34.40 -37.90 17.38
N ILE A 100 35.22 -36.87 17.60
CA ILE A 100 36.24 -36.43 16.64
C ILE A 100 37.57 -37.03 17.07
N THR A 101 38.20 -37.84 16.21
CA THR A 101 39.47 -38.52 16.51
C THR A 101 40.67 -37.82 15.90
N SER A 102 40.51 -37.26 14.71
CA SER A 102 41.53 -36.49 13.99
C SER A 102 40.85 -35.61 12.94
N ILE A 103 41.55 -34.56 12.50
CA ILE A 103 41.09 -33.69 11.40
C ILE A 103 41.68 -34.22 10.10
N ALA A 104 40.94 -34.09 8.99
CA ALA A 104 41.46 -34.41 7.67
C ALA A 104 42.62 -33.45 7.35
N SER A 105 43.78 -34.00 6.95
CA SER A 105 44.95 -33.25 6.48
C SER A 105 44.91 -33.04 4.98
#